data_AF-A0A0W0Y8V9-F1
#
_entry.id   AF-A0A0W0Y8V9-F1
#
_cell.length_a   1.000
_cell.length_b   1.000
_cell.length_c   1.000
_cell.angle_alpha   90.00
_cell.angle_beta   90.00
_cell.angle_gamma   90.00
#
_symmetry.space_group_name_H-M   'P 1'
#
loop_
_entity.id
_entity.type
_entity.pdbx_description
1 polymer ?
#
loop_
_entity_poly.entity_id
_entity_poly.type
_entity_poly.pdbx_seq_one_letter_code
_entity_poly.pdbx_strand_id
1 'polypeptide(L)'
;MNKDWPTRDKDMYTAQVIMEEYANKNKSEALGLFELVVDKEEKRMNFRISGWVRTLAEYFKSVYGANQGDFVTRQVISHCLTKGETIH
;
A
#
# COMPACT_ATOMS: atom_id res chain seq x y z
N MET A 1 5.17 -9.15 20.44
CA MET A 1 6.11 -8.69 19.39
C MET A 1 6.29 -9.82 18.39
N ASN A 2 5.93 -9.59 17.13
CA ASN A 2 6.26 -10.53 16.06
C ASN A 2 7.78 -10.40 15.81
N LYS A 3 8.55 -11.49 15.97
CA LYS A 3 10.03 -11.40 15.93
C LYS A 3 10.55 -10.94 14.57
N ASP A 4 9.77 -11.15 13.50
CA ASP A 4 10.18 -10.87 12.12
C ASP A 4 9.78 -9.47 11.62
N TRP A 5 8.93 -8.75 12.36
CA TRP A 5 8.51 -7.39 12.01
C TRP A 5 8.35 -6.51 13.26
N PRO A 6 9.47 -6.08 13.88
CA PRO A 6 9.46 -5.37 15.15
C PRO A 6 8.84 -3.96 15.06
N THR A 7 8.84 -3.34 13.88
CA THR A 7 8.32 -1.99 13.63
C THR A 7 6.85 -1.95 13.21
N ARG A 8 6.14 -3.09 13.26
CA ARG A 8 4.78 -3.27 12.76
C ARG A 8 3.83 -2.14 13.10
N ASP A 9 3.69 -1.77 14.37
CA ASP A 9 2.68 -0.78 14.78
C ASP A 9 2.94 0.59 14.15
N LYS A 10 4.22 1.00 14.09
CA LYS A 10 4.63 2.25 13.45
C LYS A 10 4.42 2.21 11.93
N ASP A 11 4.74 1.09 11.31
CA ASP A 11 4.60 0.91 9.86
C ASP A 11 3.12 0.89 9.46
N MET A 12 2.27 0.22 10.24
CA MET A 12 0.82 0.21 10.04
C MET A 12 0.20 1.60 10.22
N TYR A 13 0.63 2.36 11.24
CA TYR A 13 0.18 3.75 11.42
C TYR A 13 0.59 4.63 10.23
N THR A 14 1.85 4.53 9.80
CA THR A 14 2.32 5.26 8.61
C THR A 14 1.52 4.88 7.36
N ALA A 15 1.25 3.60 7.19
CA ALA A 15 0.46 3.12 6.05
C ALA A 15 -0.96 3.67 6.07
N GLN A 16 -1.60 3.70 7.24
CA GLN A 16 -2.91 4.31 7.43
C GLN A 16 -2.91 5.77 6.98
N VAL A 17 -1.95 6.57 7.44
CA VAL A 17 -1.85 7.99 7.07
C VAL A 17 -1.72 8.16 5.55
N ILE A 18 -0.83 7.39 4.91
CA ILE A 18 -0.64 7.42 3.44
C ILE A 18 -1.94 7.05 2.71
N MET A 19 -2.63 6.01 3.19
CA MET A 19 -3.90 5.55 2.62
C MET A 19 -5.00 6.61 2.77
N GLU A 20 -5.13 7.22 3.93
CA GLU A 20 -6.10 8.29 4.20
C GLU A 20 -5.84 9.53 3.34
N GLU A 21 -4.59 9.98 3.23
CA GLU A 21 -4.21 11.08 2.35
C GLU A 21 -4.54 10.78 0.88
N TYR A 22 -4.26 9.56 0.43
CA TYR A 22 -4.61 9.15 -0.94
C TYR A 22 -6.12 9.11 -1.17
N ALA A 23 -6.88 8.53 -0.24
CA ALA A 23 -8.33 8.45 -0.30
C ALA A 23 -8.97 9.85 -0.36
N ASN A 24 -8.53 10.75 0.53
CA ASN A 24 -8.99 12.14 0.59
C ASN A 24 -8.70 12.89 -0.71
N LYS A 25 -7.48 12.77 -1.24
CA LYS A 25 -7.08 13.42 -2.49
C LYS A 25 -7.91 12.95 -3.69
N ASN A 26 -8.26 11.66 -3.71
CA ASN A 26 -9.04 11.06 -4.80
C ASN A 26 -10.55 11.07 -4.54
N LYS A 27 -11.01 11.63 -3.41
CA LYS A 27 -12.41 11.61 -2.96
C LYS A 27 -13.03 10.21 -3.05
N SER A 28 -12.28 9.21 -2.60
CA SER A 28 -12.68 7.81 -2.64
C SER A 28 -12.87 7.27 -1.24
N GLU A 29 -13.98 6.56 -1.01
CA GLU A 29 -14.25 5.84 0.25
C GLU A 29 -13.63 4.43 0.28
N ALA A 30 -13.08 3.97 -0.85
CA ALA A 30 -12.47 2.66 -0.99
C ALA A 30 -11.09 2.74 -1.66
N LEU A 31 -10.18 1.87 -1.23
CA LEU A 31 -8.83 1.74 -1.77
C LEU A 31 -8.63 0.33 -2.32
N GLY A 32 -8.57 0.20 -3.65
CA GLY A 32 -8.15 -1.04 -4.30
C GLY A 32 -6.63 -1.17 -4.34
N LEU A 33 -6.11 -2.41 -4.44
CA LEU A 33 -4.69 -2.64 -4.74
C LEU A 33 -4.32 -2.21 -6.16
N PHE A 34 -5.29 -2.30 -7.06
CA PHE A 34 -5.21 -1.87 -8.43
C PHE A 34 -6.26 -0.79 -8.70
N GLU A 35 -5.95 0.08 -9.64
CA GLU A 35 -6.85 1.12 -10.12
C GLU A 35 -6.96 1.07 -11.64
N LEU A 36 -8.16 1.37 -12.13
CA LEU A 36 -8.42 1.55 -13.55
C LEU A 36 -8.13 2.99 -13.94
N VAL A 37 -7.27 3.17 -14.92
CA VAL A 37 -6.93 4.49 -15.47
C VAL A 37 -7.40 4.55 -16.90
N VAL A 38 -8.20 5.57 -17.18
CA VAL A 38 -8.74 5.82 -18.52
C VAL A 38 -7.87 6.88 -19.20
N ASP A 39 -7.21 6.47 -20.28
CA ASP A 39 -6.60 7.38 -21.23
C ASP A 39 -7.63 7.70 -22.32
N LYS A 40 -8.17 8.92 -22.27
CA LYS A 40 -9.23 9.35 -23.20
C LYS A 40 -8.70 9.69 -24.59
N GLU A 41 -7.44 10.12 -24.69
CA GLU A 41 -6.83 10.49 -25.97
C GLU A 41 -6.56 9.23 -26.79
N GLU A 42 -5.93 8.24 -26.16
CA GLU A 42 -5.63 6.95 -26.78
C GLU A 42 -6.82 5.98 -26.81
N LYS A 43 -7.95 6.35 -26.19
CA LYS A 43 -9.13 5.50 -25.99
C LYS A 43 -8.79 4.16 -25.33
N ARG A 44 -7.93 4.19 -24.32
CA ARG A 44 -7.42 2.99 -23.63
C ARG A 44 -7.80 2.98 -22.15
N MET A 45 -7.92 1.78 -21.62
CA MET A 45 -8.09 1.53 -20.20
C MET A 45 -6.94 0.66 -19.71
N ASN A 46 -6.26 1.10 -18.66
CA ASN A 46 -5.13 0.40 -18.07
C ASN A 46 -5.42 0.06 -16.62
N PHE A 47 -5.26 -1.20 -16.25
CA PHE A 47 -5.16 -1.59 -14.84
C PHE A 47 -3.72 -1.40 -14.40
N ARG A 48 -3.52 -0.61 -13.34
CA ARG A 48 -2.20 -0.42 -12.73
C ARG A 48 -2.27 -0.58 -11.22
N ILE A 49 -1.13 -0.78 -10.60
CA ILE A 49 -0.99 -0.73 -9.15
C ILE A 49 -1.44 0.65 -8.67
N SER A 50 -2.30 0.68 -7.64
CA SER A 50 -2.86 1.92 -7.09
C SER A 50 -1.77 2.84 -6.57
N GLY A 51 -2.02 4.15 -6.65
CA GLY A 51 -1.05 5.16 -6.23
C GLY A 51 -0.60 4.98 -4.77
N TRP A 52 -1.50 4.69 -3.83
CA TRP A 52 -1.15 4.47 -2.43
C TRP A 52 -0.17 3.28 -2.23
N VAL A 53 -0.33 2.19 -2.99
CA VAL A 53 0.58 1.03 -2.92
C VAL A 53 1.98 1.42 -3.37
N ARG A 54 2.09 2.21 -4.44
CA ARG A 54 3.37 2.72 -4.93
C ARG A 54 4.02 3.66 -3.90
N THR A 55 3.24 4.55 -3.29
CA THR A 55 3.72 5.45 -2.24
C THR A 55 4.22 4.69 -1.02
N LEU A 56 3.56 3.63 -0.59
CA LEU A 56 4.08 2.75 0.47
C LEU A 56 5.42 2.12 0.09
N ALA A 57 5.51 1.55 -1.11
CA ALA A 57 6.72 0.89 -1.58
C ALA A 57 7.91 1.86 -1.63
N GLU A 58 7.68 3.09 -2.13
CA GLU A 58 8.69 4.15 -2.17
C GLU A 58 9.07 4.61 -0.76
N TYR A 59 8.09 4.85 0.12
CA TYR A 59 8.33 5.25 1.50
C TYR A 59 9.15 4.22 2.27
N PHE A 60 8.71 2.96 2.33
CA PHE A 60 9.41 1.93 3.10
C PHE A 60 10.77 1.58 2.50
N LYS A 61 10.92 1.66 1.16
CA LYS A 61 12.24 1.57 0.52
C LYS A 61 13.18 2.70 0.97
N SER A 62 12.69 3.93 1.13
CA SER A 62 13.51 5.05 1.60
C SER A 62 13.92 4.91 3.06
N VAL A 63 13.04 4.37 3.91
CA VAL A 63 13.27 4.26 5.35
C VAL A 63 14.13 3.05 5.70
N TYR A 64 13.88 1.91 5.05
CA TYR A 64 14.48 0.62 5.41
C TYR A 64 15.44 0.06 4.35
N GLY A 65 15.61 0.74 3.21
CA GLY A 65 16.35 0.22 2.06
C GLY A 65 15.53 -0.74 1.21
N ALA A 66 16.09 -1.17 0.06
CA ALA A 66 15.35 -1.91 -0.96
C ALA A 66 14.72 -3.22 -0.47
N ASN A 67 15.50 -4.08 0.19
CA ASN A 67 15.03 -5.43 0.56
C ASN A 67 14.05 -5.38 1.74
N GLN A 68 14.42 -4.68 2.83
CA GLN A 68 13.57 -4.58 4.00
C GLN A 68 12.32 -3.73 3.73
N GLY A 69 12.45 -2.69 2.90
CA GLY A 69 11.32 -1.88 2.47
C GLY A 69 10.29 -2.68 1.67
N ASP A 70 10.74 -3.54 0.74
CA ASP A 70 9.85 -4.46 0.01
C ASP A 70 9.17 -5.45 0.97
N PHE A 71 9.93 -6.04 1.90
CA PHE A 71 9.37 -6.92 2.93
C PHE A 71 8.26 -6.22 3.73
N VAL A 72 8.54 -5.04 4.30
CA VAL A 72 7.56 -4.28 5.11
C VAL A 72 6.34 -3.89 4.27
N THR A 73 6.55 -3.46 3.02
CA THR A 73 5.44 -3.11 2.11
C THR A 73 4.50 -4.30 1.91
N ARG A 74 5.04 -5.49 1.65
CA ARG A 74 4.25 -6.72 1.49
C ARG A 74 3.54 -7.12 2.78
N GLN A 75 4.19 -6.97 3.94
CA GLN A 75 3.59 -7.28 5.23
C GLN A 75 2.42 -6.36 5.54
N VAL A 76 2.55 -5.04 5.31
CA VAL A 76 1.47 -4.06 5.46
C VAL A 76 0.29 -4.43 4.55
N ILE A 77 0.54 -4.65 3.26
CA ILE A 77 -0.51 -4.99 2.30
C ILE A 77 -1.22 -6.28 2.70
N SER A 78 -0.45 -7.33 3.02
CA SER A 78 -1.00 -8.60 3.47
C SER A 78 -1.89 -8.40 4.69
N HIS A 79 -1.41 -7.66 5.69
CA HIS A 79 -2.18 -7.38 6.90
C HIS A 79 -3.49 -6.63 6.62
N CYS A 80 -3.49 -5.67 5.69
CA CYS A 80 -4.69 -4.96 5.27
C CYS A 80 -5.70 -5.87 4.55
N LEU A 81 -5.22 -6.81 3.73
CA LEU A 81 -6.09 -7.73 2.98
C LEU A 81 -6.69 -8.81 3.86
N THR A 82 -5.89 -9.38 4.76
CA THR A 82 -6.35 -10.44 5.66
C THR A 82 -6.99 -9.90 6.93
N LYS A 83 -6.97 -8.58 7.16
CA LYS A 83 -7.36 -7.94 8.43
C LYS A 83 -6.62 -8.52 9.64
N GLY A 84 -5.41 -9.02 9.42
CA GLY A 84 -4.63 -9.70 10.46
C GLY A 84 -5.01 -11.17 10.69
N GLU A 85 -5.94 -11.73 9.93
CA GLU A 85 -6.18 -13.16 9.93
C GLU A 85 -5.05 -13.90 9.20
N THR A 86 -4.81 -15.14 9.61
CA THR A 86 -3.89 -16.05 8.92
C THR A 86 -4.69 -16.81 7.87
N ILE A 87 -4.30 -16.70 6.60
CA ILE A 87 -4.86 -17.55 5.55
C ILE A 87 -4.12 -18.89 5.60
N HIS A 88 -4.86 -19.96 5.89
CA HIS A 88 -4.37 -21.35 5.89
C HIS A 88 -4.38 -21.97 4.50
#